data_AF-A0A2X2BKE1-F1
#
_entry.id   AF-A0A2X2BKE1-F1
#
_cell.length_a   1.000
_cell.length_b   1.000
_cell.length_c   1.000
_cell.angle_alpha   90.00
_cell.angle_beta   90.00
_cell.angle_gamma   90.00
#
_symmetry.space_group_name_H-M   'P 1'
#
loop_
_entity.id
_entity.type
_entity.pdbx_description
1 polymer ?
#
loop_
_entity_poly.entity_id
_entity_poly.type
_entity_poly.pdbx_seq_one_letter_code
_entity_poly.pdbx_strand_id
1 'polypeptide(L)'
;MYIDTMLNGEDDDLHYLPWFIVLNKDNDLIYTNRPELSLPKRVLSLASEKISVAGEKWYLSYSWGKQHKIKVFIGESVEDRGHVIGNPISGTFVPFLFILATVILAILITAYFSLRPLRQAAELISNRKPRNLNAN
;
A
#
# COMPACT_ATOMS: atom_id res chain seq x y z
N MET A 1 -17.64 0.52 -7.43
CA MET A 1 -16.49 -0.39 -7.36
C MET A 1 -15.91 -0.48 -5.94
N TYR A 2 -15.12 0.47 -5.42
CA TYR A 2 -14.54 0.35 -4.05
C TYR A 2 -15.59 0.32 -2.92
N ILE A 3 -16.67 1.08 -3.06
CA ILE A 3 -17.80 1.10 -2.11
C ILE A 3 -18.69 -0.14 -2.27
N ASP A 4 -18.78 -0.72 -3.47
CA ASP A 4 -19.57 -1.94 -3.72
C ASP A 4 -18.94 -3.16 -3.04
N THR A 5 -17.61 -3.27 -3.05
CA THR A 5 -16.91 -4.39 -2.41
C THR A 5 -17.07 -4.38 -0.89
N MET A 6 -17.19 -3.20 -0.26
CA MET A 6 -17.50 -3.09 1.17
C MET A 6 -18.97 -3.45 1.51
N LEU A 7 -19.90 -3.19 0.58
CA LEU A 7 -21.33 -3.42 0.81
C LEU A 7 -21.77 -4.84 0.44
N ASN A 8 -21.12 -5.46 -0.55
CA ASN A 8 -21.57 -6.71 -1.16
C ASN A 8 -20.70 -7.93 -0.84
N GLY A 9 -19.70 -7.80 0.04
CA GLY A 9 -18.97 -8.90 0.68
C GLY A 9 -18.92 -10.19 -0.16
N GLU A 10 -18.19 -10.15 -1.27
CA GLU A 10 -18.16 -11.26 -2.24
C GLU A 10 -17.23 -12.41 -1.80
N ASP A 11 -16.87 -12.44 -0.52
CA ASP A 11 -16.06 -13.50 0.08
C ASP A 11 -16.70 -13.87 1.43
N ASP A 12 -17.34 -15.04 1.50
CA ASP A 12 -17.99 -15.57 2.71
C ASP A 12 -17.01 -15.72 3.89
N ASP A 13 -15.69 -15.66 3.62
CA ASP A 13 -14.61 -15.74 4.60
C ASP A 13 -14.16 -14.38 5.17
N LEU A 14 -14.58 -13.26 4.58
CA LEU A 14 -14.21 -11.90 5.02
C LEU A 14 -15.21 -11.34 6.04
N HIS A 15 -15.13 -11.83 7.28
CA HIS A 15 -15.90 -11.30 8.41
C HIS A 15 -15.35 -9.93 8.89
N TYR A 16 -15.59 -8.86 8.13
CA TYR A 16 -15.31 -7.51 8.59
C TYR A 16 -16.27 -7.14 9.75
N LEU A 17 -15.72 -7.10 10.97
CA LEU A 17 -16.47 -6.86 12.21
C LEU A 17 -15.93 -5.60 12.91
N PRO A 18 -16.35 -4.39 12.48
CA PRO A 18 -15.89 -3.15 13.09
C PRO A 18 -16.32 -3.07 14.56
N TRP A 19 -15.49 -2.44 15.38
CA TRP A 19 -15.76 -2.24 16.79
C TRP A 19 -16.55 -0.94 17.00
N PHE A 20 -17.83 -1.06 17.33
CA PHE A 20 -18.69 0.07 17.64
C PHE A 20 -18.67 0.36 19.13
N ILE A 21 -18.46 1.63 19.49
CA ILE A 21 -18.53 2.10 20.86
C ILE A 21 -19.40 3.35 20.89
N VAL A 22 -20.43 3.36 21.72
CA VAL A 22 -21.35 4.49 21.87
C VAL A 22 -21.29 4.97 23.31
N LEU A 23 -21.05 6.26 23.48
CA LEU A 23 -20.93 6.90 24.77
C LEU A 23 -21.91 8.06 24.90
N ASN A 24 -22.31 8.36 26.13
CA ASN A 24 -23.05 9.58 26.45
C ASN A 24 -22.09 10.81 26.45
N LYS A 25 -22.66 11.99 26.68
CA LYS A 25 -21.91 13.26 26.80
C LYS A 25 -20.87 13.25 27.93
N ASP A 26 -21.08 12.45 28.97
CA ASP A 26 -20.24 12.32 30.16
C ASP A 26 -19.14 11.26 29.94
N ASN A 27 -19.09 10.66 28.74
CA ASN A 27 -18.25 9.55 28.30
C ASN A 27 -18.52 8.20 29.01
N ASP A 28 -19.71 8.00 29.57
CA ASP A 28 -20.14 6.68 30.03
C ASP A 28 -20.54 5.81 28.84
N LEU A 29 -20.21 4.52 28.93
CA LEU A 29 -20.52 3.54 27.91
C LEU A 29 -22.03 3.28 27.86
N ILE A 30 -22.64 3.58 26.71
CA ILE A 30 -24.02 3.23 26.39
C ILE A 30 -24.07 1.85 25.71
N TYR A 31 -23.18 1.61 24.75
CA TYR A 31 -23.18 0.39 23.95
C TYR A 31 -21.79 0.06 23.40
N THR A 32 -21.49 -1.22 23.30
CA THR A 32 -20.38 -1.77 22.51
C THR A 32 -20.81 -3.11 21.91
N ASN A 33 -20.41 -3.38 20.67
CA ASN A 33 -20.62 -4.71 20.07
C ASN A 33 -19.53 -5.73 20.49
N ARG A 34 -18.46 -5.26 21.15
CA ARG A 34 -17.36 -6.09 21.70
C ARG A 34 -17.13 -5.75 23.17
N PRO A 35 -17.96 -6.26 24.10
CA PRO A 35 -17.82 -6.01 25.54
C PRO A 35 -16.57 -6.64 26.16
N GLU A 36 -16.01 -7.67 25.52
CA GLU A 36 -14.77 -8.34 25.91
C GLU A 36 -13.53 -7.43 25.77
N LEU A 37 -13.59 -6.42 24.90
CA LEU A 37 -12.51 -5.46 24.72
C LEU A 37 -12.64 -4.34 25.75
N SER A 38 -11.72 -4.33 26.72
CA SER A 38 -11.65 -3.29 27.74
C SER A 38 -11.25 -1.95 27.13
N LEU A 39 -12.15 -0.98 27.16
CA LEU A 39 -11.92 0.38 26.69
C LEU A 39 -10.95 1.13 27.61
N PRO A 40 -9.76 1.53 27.14
CA PRO A 40 -8.90 2.38 27.94
C PRO A 40 -9.55 3.75 28.07
N LYS A 41 -9.83 4.22 29.30
CA LYS A 41 -10.47 5.52 29.56
C LYS A 41 -9.74 6.72 28.91
N ARG A 42 -8.46 6.55 28.57
CA ARG A 42 -7.64 7.55 27.88
C ARG A 42 -8.07 7.80 26.42
N VAL A 43 -8.73 6.83 25.79
CA VAL A 43 -9.13 6.87 24.38
C VAL A 43 -10.23 7.93 24.11
N LEU A 44 -10.94 8.33 25.16
CA LEU A 44 -12.07 9.26 25.13
C LEU A 44 -11.70 10.69 24.74
N SER A 45 -10.41 11.04 24.86
CA SER A 45 -9.88 12.39 24.61
C SER A 45 -9.17 12.54 23.26
N LEU A 46 -9.02 11.48 22.48
CA LEU A 46 -8.10 11.48 21.34
C LEU A 46 -8.84 11.53 20.00
N ALA A 47 -8.58 12.60 19.26
CA ALA A 47 -8.81 12.70 17.82
C ALA A 47 -8.05 11.58 17.12
N SER A 48 -8.80 10.66 16.50
CA SER A 48 -8.34 9.49 15.73
C SER A 48 -6.90 9.04 15.97
N GLU A 49 -6.68 8.17 16.96
CA GLU A 49 -5.37 7.59 17.25
C GLU A 49 -5.37 6.07 17.06
N LYS A 50 -4.19 5.52 16.75
CA LYS A 50 -3.93 4.08 16.81
C LYS A 50 -3.86 3.66 18.27
N ILE A 51 -4.69 2.72 18.68
CA ILE A 51 -4.68 2.18 20.03
C ILE A 51 -4.35 0.69 20.00
N SER A 52 -3.78 0.17 21.09
CA SER A 52 -3.59 -1.26 21.27
C SER A 52 -4.52 -1.75 22.36
N VAL A 53 -5.43 -2.68 22.04
CA VAL A 53 -6.41 -3.25 22.95
C VAL A 53 -6.39 -4.76 22.79
N ALA A 54 -6.26 -5.49 23.91
CA ALA A 54 -6.19 -6.95 23.93
C ALA A 54 -5.10 -7.56 23.02
N GLY A 55 -4.01 -6.83 22.75
CA GLY A 55 -2.92 -7.28 21.89
C GLY A 55 -3.11 -6.97 20.40
N GLU A 56 -4.28 -6.46 20.00
CA GLU A 56 -4.59 -6.04 18.64
C GLU A 56 -4.45 -4.53 18.49
N LYS A 57 -4.02 -4.09 17.31
CA LYS A 57 -3.95 -2.67 16.98
C LYS A 57 -5.26 -2.25 16.33
N TRP A 58 -5.80 -1.12 16.77
CA TRP A 58 -7.06 -0.56 16.30
C TRP A 58 -6.88 0.88 15.86
N TYR A 59 -7.51 1.27 14.76
CA TYR A 59 -7.74 2.66 14.41
C TYR A 59 -9.12 3.06 14.86
N LEU A 60 -9.21 4.06 15.73
CA LEU A 60 -10.51 4.60 16.12
C LEU A 60 -10.79 5.89 15.38
N SER A 61 -12.02 6.03 14.90
CA SER A 61 -12.58 7.29 14.43
C SER A 61 -13.86 7.58 15.20
N TYR A 62 -14.18 8.85 15.43
CA TYR A 62 -15.39 9.19 16.15
C TYR A 62 -16.19 10.31 15.50
N SER A 63 -17.47 10.34 15.82
CA SER A 63 -18.38 11.42 15.48
C SER A 63 -19.33 11.70 16.64
N TRP A 64 -19.78 12.95 16.72
CA TRP A 64 -20.83 13.35 17.65
C TRP A 64 -22.19 13.30 16.95
N GLY A 65 -23.17 12.70 17.63
CA GLY A 65 -24.57 12.80 17.23
C GLY A 65 -25.08 14.24 17.31
N LYS A 66 -26.23 14.50 16.66
CA LYS A 66 -26.88 15.82 16.70
C LYS A 66 -27.02 16.30 18.16
N GLN A 67 -26.69 17.57 18.41
CA GLN A 67 -26.64 18.19 19.74
C GLN A 67 -25.50 17.75 20.68
N HIS A 68 -24.47 17.02 20.20
CA HIS A 68 -23.31 16.59 21.01
C HIS A 68 -23.68 15.77 22.26
N LYS A 69 -24.82 15.07 22.24
CA LYS A 69 -25.29 14.25 23.37
C LYS A 69 -24.74 12.82 23.38
N ILE A 70 -24.35 12.33 22.20
CA ILE A 70 -23.89 10.96 21.98
C ILE A 70 -22.59 11.03 21.19
N LYS A 71 -21.55 10.34 21.64
CA LYS A 71 -20.30 10.16 20.92
C LYS A 71 -20.24 8.72 20.42
N VAL A 72 -20.03 8.53 19.13
CA VAL A 72 -19.90 7.21 18.51
C VAL A 72 -18.47 7.04 18.01
N PHE A 73 -17.80 5.98 18.44
CA PHE A 73 -16.54 5.52 17.85
C PHE A 73 -16.79 4.31 16.95
N ILE A 74 -16.03 4.27 15.88
CA ILE A 74 -15.88 3.10 15.00
C ILE A 74 -14.40 2.75 15.01
N GLY A 75 -14.11 1.52 15.43
CA GLY A 75 -12.80 0.94 15.47
C GLY A 75 -12.59 -0.08 14.36
N GLU A 76 -11.47 0.03 13.67
CA GLU A 76 -11.05 -0.94 12.66
C GLU A 76 -9.72 -1.57 13.07
N SER A 77 -9.67 -2.90 13.09
CA SER A 77 -8.43 -3.62 13.37
C SER A 77 -7.42 -3.38 12.24
N VAL A 78 -6.14 -3.26 12.59
CA VAL A 78 -5.06 -3.09 11.61
C VAL A 78 -4.86 -4.38 10.80
N GLU A 79 -4.99 -5.54 11.43
CA GLU A 79 -5.00 -6.83 10.75
C GLU A 79 -6.14 -6.90 9.71
N ASP A 80 -7.36 -6.49 10.09
CA ASP A 80 -8.52 -6.48 9.19
C ASP A 80 -8.32 -5.49 8.03
N ARG A 81 -7.75 -4.31 8.28
CA ARG A 81 -7.39 -3.36 7.22
C ARG A 81 -6.34 -3.94 6.26
N GLY A 82 -5.35 -4.67 6.76
CA GLY A 82 -4.33 -5.30 5.93
C GLY A 82 -4.91 -6.41 5.03
N HIS A 83 -5.94 -7.10 5.53
CA HIS A 83 -6.63 -8.16 4.80
C HIS A 83 -7.65 -7.61 3.79
N VAL A 84 -8.49 -6.65 4.18
CA VAL A 84 -9.54 -6.04 3.33
C VAL A 84 -8.95 -5.13 2.24
N ILE A 85 -7.95 -4.31 2.57
CA ILE A 85 -7.34 -3.40 1.58
C ILE A 85 -6.37 -4.16 0.68
N GLY A 86 -5.88 -5.32 1.13
CA GLY A 86 -4.70 -5.98 0.59
C GLY A 86 -3.49 -5.05 0.75
N ASN A 87 -2.32 -5.58 1.09
CA ASN A 87 -1.12 -4.76 0.93
C ASN A 87 -0.84 -4.68 -0.58
N PRO A 88 -1.07 -3.55 -1.28
CA PRO A 88 -0.86 -3.49 -2.72
C PRO A 88 0.60 -3.79 -3.06
N ILE A 89 1.50 -3.53 -2.10
CA ILE A 89 2.93 -3.82 -2.19
C ILE A 89 3.17 -5.34 -2.24
N SER A 90 2.49 -6.17 -1.44
CA SER A 90 2.75 -7.62 -1.47
C SER A 90 2.25 -8.28 -2.76
N GLY A 91 1.14 -7.79 -3.33
CA GLY A 91 0.57 -8.34 -4.56
C GLY A 91 1.26 -7.89 -5.85
N THR A 92 1.79 -6.65 -5.88
CA THR A 92 2.36 -6.07 -7.11
C THR A 92 3.88 -6.11 -7.18
N PHE A 93 4.58 -6.32 -6.06
CA PHE A 93 6.04 -6.30 -6.04
C PHE A 93 6.67 -7.33 -6.97
N VAL A 94 6.17 -8.57 -6.95
CA VAL A 94 6.70 -9.68 -7.79
C VAL A 94 6.55 -9.39 -9.29
N PRO A 95 5.35 -9.06 -9.82
CA PRO A 95 5.22 -8.74 -11.24
C PRO A 95 6.02 -7.50 -11.66
N PHE A 96 6.12 -6.46 -10.83
CA PHE A 96 6.96 -5.30 -11.14
C PHE A 96 8.44 -5.66 -11.21
N LEU A 97 8.93 -6.52 -10.32
CA LEU A 97 10.33 -6.95 -10.30
C LEU A 97 10.65 -7.79 -11.54
N PHE A 98 9.71 -8.61 -12.00
CA PHE A 98 9.82 -9.35 -13.25
C PHE A 98 9.88 -8.42 -14.47
N ILE A 99 9.00 -7.42 -14.55
CA ILE A 99 9.01 -6.42 -15.63
C ILE A 99 10.33 -5.66 -15.62
N LEU A 100 10.79 -5.21 -14.45
CA LEU A 100 12.05 -4.49 -14.30
C LEU A 100 13.25 -5.32 -14.80
N ALA A 101 13.35 -6.59 -14.38
CA ALA A 101 14.40 -7.49 -14.85
C ALA A 101 14.36 -7.67 -16.37
N THR A 102 13.16 -7.83 -16.94
CA THR A 102 12.96 -7.98 -18.39
C THR A 102 13.40 -6.72 -19.15
N VAL A 103 13.05 -5.54 -18.66
CA VAL A 103 13.45 -4.26 -19.27
C VAL A 103 14.96 -4.06 -19.20
N ILE A 104 15.59 -4.35 -18.06
CA ILE A 104 17.05 -4.27 -17.90
C ILE A 104 17.73 -5.21 -18.91
N LEU A 105 17.25 -6.46 -19.03
CA LEU A 105 17.81 -7.42 -19.97
C LEU A 105 17.67 -6.94 -21.42
N ALA A 106 16.51 -6.42 -21.80
CA ALA A 106 16.27 -5.88 -23.13
C ALA A 106 17.19 -4.70 -23.46
N ILE A 107 17.42 -3.79 -22.50
CA ILE A 107 18.36 -2.67 -22.65
C ILE A 107 19.79 -3.19 -22.84
N LEU A 108 20.23 -4.15 -22.03
CA LEU A 108 21.57 -4.73 -22.13
C LEU A 108 21.80 -5.43 -23.48
N ILE A 109 20.82 -6.22 -23.93
CA ILE A 109 20.85 -6.87 -25.24
C ILE A 109 20.93 -5.83 -26.35
N THR A 110 20.06 -4.82 -26.30
CA THR A 110 20.00 -3.77 -27.33
C THR A 110 21.29 -2.96 -27.36
N ALA A 111 21.82 -2.57 -26.21
CA ALA A 111 23.10 -1.88 -26.10
C ALA A 111 24.25 -2.73 -26.66
N TYR A 112 24.29 -4.03 -26.32
CA TYR A 112 25.31 -4.94 -26.83
C TYR A 112 25.28 -5.06 -28.36
N PHE A 113 24.10 -5.27 -28.94
CA PHE A 113 23.95 -5.35 -30.39
C PHE A 113 24.15 -4.01 -31.09
N SER A 114 23.76 -2.88 -30.48
CA SER A 114 23.96 -1.53 -31.03
C SER A 114 25.42 -1.08 -31.00
N LEU A 115 26.20 -1.53 -30.01
CA LEU A 115 27.62 -1.17 -29.89
C LEU A 115 28.52 -1.98 -30.85
N ARG A 116 28.05 -3.15 -31.30
CA ARG A 116 28.80 -4.06 -32.17
C ARG A 116 29.14 -3.46 -33.56
N PRO A 117 28.20 -2.83 -34.30
CA PRO A 117 28.51 -2.12 -35.55
C PRO A 117 29.43 -0.92 -35.34
N LEU A 118 29.26 -0.19 -34.23
CA LEU A 118 30.06 0.98 -33.87
C LEU A 118 31.52 0.59 -33.63
N ARG A 119 31.73 -0.54 -32.94
CA ARG A 119 33.06 -1.11 -32.70
C ARG A 119 33.71 -1.58 -34.01
N GLN A 120 32.95 -2.23 -34.90
CA GLN A 120 33.44 -2.62 -36.23
C GLN A 120 33.80 -1.42 -37.11
N ALA A 121 32.99 -0.35 -37.08
CA ALA A 121 33.28 0.88 -37.80
C ALA A 121 34.53 1.59 -37.24
N ALA A 122 34.68 1.64 -35.92
CA ALA A 122 35.86 2.21 -35.27
C ALA A 122 37.14 1.43 -35.61
N GLU A 123 37.09 0.11 -35.61
CA GLU A 123 38.21 -0.75 -36.04
C GLU A 123 38.56 -0.55 -37.53
N LEU A 124 37.55 -0.42 -38.40
CA LEU A 124 37.75 -0.14 -39.83
C LEU A 124 38.39 1.23 -40.08
N ILE A 125 38.03 2.26 -39.31
CA ILE A 125 38.61 3.60 -39.41
C ILE A 125 40.03 3.61 -38.83
N SER A 126 40.24 2.98 -37.67
CA SER A 126 41.54 2.87 -37.00
C SER A 126 42.58 2.14 -37.87
N ASN A 127 42.17 1.07 -38.56
CA ASN A 127 43.06 0.27 -39.41
C ASN A 127 43.32 0.88 -40.80
N ARG A 128 42.71 2.03 -41.15
CA ARG A 128 43.08 2.73 -42.39
C ARG A 128 44.47 3.36 -42.23
N LYS A 129 45.49 2.73 -42.81
CA LYS A 129 46.78 3.37 -43.05
C LYS A 129 46.56 4.62 -43.92
N PRO A 130 47.10 5.80 -43.55
CA PRO A 130 47.01 6.99 -44.39
C PRO A 130 47.71 6.67 -45.72
N ARG A 131 46.94 6.72 -46.82
CA ARG A 131 47.47 6.51 -48.17
C ARG A 131 48.34 7.72 -48.48
N ASN A 132 49.65 7.51 -48.58
CA ASN A 132 50.61 8.53 -48.98
C ASN A 132 50.21 9.06 -50.37
N LEU A 133 49.72 10.29 -50.42
CA LEU A 133 49.52 11.03 -51.65
C LEU A 133 50.88 11.53 -52.10
N ASN A 134 51.71 10.64 -52.67
CA ASN A 134 52.83 11.08 -53.47
C ASN A 134 52.24 11.58 -54.80
N ALA A 135 52.01 12.89 -54.86
CA ALA A 135 51.72 13.60 -56.09
C ALA A 135 52.98 13.55 -56.97
N ASN A 136 52.90 12.80 -58.07
CA ASN A 136 53.74 13.00 -59.24
C ASN A 136 53.01 13.93 -60.21
#